data_AF-A0A831QJE9-F1
#
_entry.id   AF-A0A831QJE9-F1
#
_cell.length_a   1.000
_cell.length_b   1.000
_cell.length_c   1.000
_cell.angle_alpha   90.00
_cell.angle_beta   90.00
_cell.angle_gamma   90.00
#
_symmetry.space_group_name_H-M   'P 1'
#
loop_
_entity.id
_entity.type
_entity.pdbx_description
1 polymer ?
#
loop_
_entity_poly.entity_id
_entity_poly.type
_entity_poly.pdbx_seq_one_letter_code
_entity_poly.pdbx_strand_id
1 'polypeptide(L)'
;MKLYEIIIRPLSAFGTTLKGDTIFGHFCWQAAYKPSLIEVGLENALAQYSERPFAVFSSAWPRIEREKTAYVLKRPDLPLSWLFPMHMEDREERYKSVKLHKKRIWMLIESSLELDLGKARFMNDRALADEVISLTATENQSLVAGGDQTDFCTFSLQPHNTINRLTGTTGKGDFAPYTMEGYYY
;
A
#
# COMPACT_ATOMS: atom_id res chain seq x y z
N MET A 1 6.45 -20.52 -11.01
CA MET A 1 5.69 -19.27 -11.25
C MET A 1 6.68 -18.18 -11.61
N LYS A 2 6.43 -17.38 -12.66
CA LYS A 2 7.28 -16.22 -12.98
C LYS A 2 6.79 -15.02 -12.18
N LEU A 3 7.69 -14.34 -11.48
CA LEU A 3 7.40 -13.10 -10.75
C LEU A 3 7.81 -11.92 -11.61
N TYR A 4 6.95 -10.91 -11.68
CA TYR A 4 7.19 -9.67 -12.39
C TYR A 4 7.07 -8.51 -11.39
N GLU A 5 8.07 -7.65 -11.37
CA GLU A 5 8.03 -6.41 -10.62
C GLU A 5 7.46 -5.29 -11.50
N ILE A 6 6.46 -4.58 -10.98
CA ILE A 6 5.86 -3.42 -11.64
C ILE A 6 5.95 -2.24 -10.68
N ILE A 7 6.74 -1.24 -11.04
CA ILE A 7 6.98 -0.05 -10.21
C ILE A 7 6.06 1.08 -10.68
N ILE A 8 5.20 1.54 -9.79
CA ILE A 8 4.33 2.70 -10.03
C ILE A 8 4.93 3.88 -9.28
N ARG A 9 5.26 4.96 -10.01
CA ARG A 9 5.73 6.23 -9.44
C ARG A 9 4.57 7.23 -9.45
N PRO A 10 3.83 7.41 -8.33
CA PRO A 10 2.73 8.35 -8.29
C PRO A 10 3.22 9.79 -8.50
N LEU A 11 2.49 10.55 -9.31
CA LEU A 11 2.69 11.99 -9.48
C LEU A 11 1.70 12.81 -8.64
N SER A 12 0.69 12.16 -8.08
CA SER A 12 -0.37 12.75 -7.25
C SER A 12 -0.92 11.69 -6.28
N ALA A 13 -1.79 12.12 -5.37
CA ALA A 13 -2.54 11.18 -4.53
C ALA A 13 -3.38 10.20 -5.33
N PHE A 14 -3.59 9.02 -4.73
CA PHE A 14 -4.54 8.03 -5.22
C PHE A 14 -5.91 8.25 -4.59
N GLY A 15 -6.98 8.15 -5.37
CA GLY A 15 -8.35 8.17 -4.83
C GLY A 15 -8.77 6.85 -4.15
N THR A 16 -7.99 5.78 -4.33
CA THR A 16 -8.23 4.47 -3.70
C THR A 16 -6.90 3.77 -3.49
N THR A 17 -6.75 3.05 -2.38
CA THR A 17 -5.52 2.29 -2.11
C THR A 17 -5.29 1.21 -3.17
N LEU A 18 -4.04 1.02 -3.59
CA LEU A 18 -3.66 0.06 -4.64
C LEU A 18 -3.67 -1.40 -4.12
N LYS A 19 -4.86 -1.94 -3.89
CA LYS A 19 -5.05 -3.34 -3.51
C LYS A 19 -4.96 -4.27 -4.72
N GLY A 20 -4.60 -5.53 -4.48
CA GLY A 20 -4.36 -6.51 -5.54
C GLY A 20 -5.61 -6.80 -6.39
N ASP A 21 -6.79 -6.81 -5.76
CA ASP A 21 -8.09 -6.93 -6.42
C ASP A 21 -8.41 -5.71 -7.30
N THR A 22 -8.08 -4.50 -6.84
CA THR A 22 -8.27 -3.26 -7.62
C THR A 22 -7.37 -3.26 -8.86
N ILE A 23 -6.09 -3.62 -8.69
CA ILE A 23 -5.14 -3.73 -9.81
C ILE A 23 -5.56 -4.83 -10.78
N PHE A 24 -6.00 -5.98 -10.27
CA PHE A 24 -6.52 -7.06 -11.11
C PHE A 24 -7.78 -6.64 -11.88
N GLY A 25 -8.68 -5.88 -11.26
CA GLY A 25 -9.84 -5.30 -11.94
C GLY A 25 -9.44 -4.38 -13.08
N HIS A 26 -8.46 -3.50 -12.87
CA HIS A 26 -7.91 -2.65 -13.95
C HIS A 26 -7.28 -3.48 -15.08
N PHE A 27 -6.54 -4.55 -14.74
CA PHE A 27 -6.01 -5.47 -15.73
C PHE A 27 -7.13 -6.13 -16.56
N CYS A 28 -8.20 -6.58 -15.92
CA CYS A 28 -9.36 -7.17 -16.60
C CYS A 28 -10.04 -6.17 -17.55
N TRP A 29 -10.17 -4.90 -17.15
CA TRP A 29 -10.66 -3.85 -18.04
C TRP A 29 -9.77 -3.66 -19.27
N GLN A 30 -8.44 -3.65 -19.10
CA GLN A 30 -7.52 -3.57 -20.23
C GLN A 30 -7.64 -4.78 -21.16
N ALA A 31 -7.79 -5.99 -20.61
CA ALA A 31 -8.02 -7.19 -21.39
C ALA A 31 -9.37 -7.17 -22.14
N ALA A 32 -10.41 -6.57 -21.55
CA ALA A 32 -11.69 -6.37 -22.22
C ALA A 32 -11.58 -5.38 -23.39
N TYR A 33 -10.83 -4.28 -23.23
CA TYR A 33 -10.58 -3.32 -24.31
C TYR A 33 -9.65 -3.87 -25.40
N LYS A 34 -8.70 -4.72 -25.03
CA LYS A 34 -7.73 -5.33 -25.93
C LYS A 34 -7.70 -6.85 -25.75
N PRO A 35 -8.60 -7.58 -26.44
CA PRO A 35 -8.71 -9.04 -26.29
C PRO A 35 -7.42 -9.81 -26.60
N SER A 36 -6.51 -9.26 -27.41
CA SER A 36 -5.22 -9.88 -27.72
C SER A 36 -4.25 -9.99 -26.54
N LEU A 37 -4.57 -9.39 -25.38
CA LEU A 37 -3.78 -9.55 -24.15
C LEU A 37 -3.96 -10.93 -23.50
N ILE A 38 -5.08 -11.62 -23.78
CA ILE A 38 -5.38 -12.95 -23.24
C ILE A 38 -5.79 -13.86 -24.39
N GLU A 39 -4.91 -14.80 -24.75
CA GLU A 39 -5.11 -15.68 -25.93
C GLU A 39 -6.42 -16.47 -25.90
N VAL A 40 -6.84 -16.95 -24.73
CA VAL A 40 -8.06 -17.77 -24.56
C VAL A 40 -9.33 -16.91 -24.42
N GLY A 41 -9.17 -15.58 -24.35
CA GLY A 41 -10.22 -14.63 -24.01
C GLY A 41 -10.42 -14.49 -22.49
N LEU A 42 -10.85 -13.30 -22.06
CA LEU A 42 -10.99 -12.95 -20.65
C LEU A 42 -12.01 -13.85 -19.91
N GLU A 43 -13.18 -14.10 -20.50
CA GLU A 43 -14.25 -14.88 -19.85
C GLU A 43 -13.81 -16.33 -19.56
N ASN A 44 -13.20 -17.00 -20.55
CA ASN A 44 -12.70 -18.36 -20.39
C ASN A 44 -11.56 -18.43 -19.37
N ALA A 45 -10.67 -17.43 -19.38
CA ALA A 45 -9.57 -17.34 -18.43
C ALA A 45 -10.06 -17.11 -16.99
N LEU A 46 -11.15 -16.35 -16.81
CA LEU A 46 -11.79 -16.14 -15.51
C LEU A 46 -12.55 -17.37 -15.03
N ALA A 47 -13.22 -18.11 -15.92
CA ALA A 47 -13.96 -19.32 -15.56
C ALA A 47 -13.09 -20.41 -14.92
N GLN A 48 -11.80 -20.46 -15.28
CA GLN A 48 -10.83 -21.43 -14.75
C GLN A 48 -9.89 -20.83 -13.69
N TYR A 49 -10.11 -19.58 -13.26
CA TYR A 49 -9.15 -18.84 -12.44
C TYR A 49 -8.83 -19.52 -11.10
N SER A 50 -9.79 -20.20 -10.48
CA SER A 50 -9.61 -20.89 -9.20
C SER A 50 -8.66 -22.08 -9.28
N GLU A 51 -8.59 -22.74 -10.42
CA GLU A 51 -7.75 -23.93 -10.64
C GLU A 51 -6.44 -23.57 -11.35
N ARG A 52 -6.52 -22.64 -12.31
CA ARG A 52 -5.40 -22.24 -13.16
C ARG A 52 -5.38 -20.72 -13.34
N PRO A 53 -4.90 -19.96 -12.34
CA PRO A 53 -4.81 -18.52 -12.46
C PRO A 53 -3.80 -18.15 -13.55
N PHE A 54 -4.23 -17.35 -14.51
CA PHE A 54 -3.36 -16.85 -15.59
C PHE A 54 -2.46 -15.69 -15.11
N ALA A 55 -2.91 -14.93 -14.10
CA ALA A 55 -2.16 -13.87 -13.44
C ALA A 55 -2.65 -13.67 -12.01
N VAL A 56 -1.73 -13.47 -11.08
CA VAL A 56 -2.04 -13.17 -9.67
C VAL A 56 -1.39 -11.84 -9.32
N PHE A 57 -2.19 -10.89 -8.89
CA PHE A 57 -1.73 -9.56 -8.51
C PHE A 57 -1.66 -9.46 -7.00
N SER A 58 -0.51 -9.03 -6.51
CA SER A 58 -0.35 -8.66 -5.12
C SER A 58 -0.89 -7.25 -4.88
N SER A 59 -1.19 -6.92 -3.62
CA SER A 59 -1.39 -5.50 -3.26
C SER A 59 -0.08 -4.75 -3.47
N ALA A 60 -0.14 -3.46 -3.81
CA ALA A 60 1.06 -2.66 -3.92
C ALA A 60 1.71 -2.46 -2.53
N TRP A 61 3.03 -2.39 -2.52
CA TRP A 61 3.82 -2.03 -1.36
C TRP A 61 4.96 -1.08 -1.75
N PRO A 62 5.46 -0.30 -0.78
CA PRO A 62 6.59 0.59 -1.02
C PRO A 62 7.86 -0.18 -1.39
N ARG A 63 8.59 0.39 -2.34
CA ARG A 63 9.96 0.02 -2.68
C ARG A 63 10.86 1.15 -2.22
N ILE A 64 11.87 0.82 -1.42
CA ILE A 64 12.84 1.77 -0.88
C ILE A 64 14.21 1.45 -1.47
N GLU A 65 14.87 2.46 -2.02
CA GLU A 65 16.25 2.35 -2.50
C GLU A 65 17.23 2.71 -1.38
N ARG A 66 18.10 1.75 -1.03
CA ARG A 66 19.25 1.93 -0.12
C ARG A 66 20.51 1.49 -0.85
N GLU A 67 21.58 1.13 -0.12
CA GLU A 67 22.71 0.37 -0.71
C GLU A 67 22.23 -0.88 -1.47
N LYS A 68 21.16 -1.52 -0.99
CA LYS A 68 20.39 -2.54 -1.71
C LYS A 68 18.91 -2.14 -1.73
N THR A 69 18.21 -2.48 -2.82
CA THR A 69 16.75 -2.29 -2.91
C THR A 69 16.06 -3.14 -1.84
N ALA A 70 15.11 -2.54 -1.12
CA ALA A 70 14.29 -3.21 -0.13
C ALA A 70 12.79 -2.98 -0.39
N TYR A 71 11.98 -3.97 -0.05
CA TYR A 71 10.52 -3.93 -0.12
C TYR A 71 9.93 -3.87 1.27
N VAL A 72 8.84 -3.10 1.42
CA VAL A 72 8.17 -2.89 2.71
C VAL A 72 6.82 -3.59 2.71
N LEU A 73 6.79 -4.81 3.23
CA LEU A 73 5.59 -5.62 3.26
C LEU A 73 4.83 -5.45 4.58
N LYS A 74 3.52 -5.70 4.57
CA LYS A 74 2.74 -5.84 5.81
C LYS A 74 3.28 -7.04 6.59
N ARG A 75 3.48 -6.87 7.89
CA ARG A 75 3.81 -7.98 8.79
C ARG A 75 2.71 -9.04 8.70
N PRO A 76 3.06 -10.33 8.57
CA PRO A 76 2.08 -11.41 8.61
C PRO A 76 1.24 -11.39 9.89
N ASP A 77 -0.03 -11.78 9.79
CA ASP A 77 -0.94 -11.93 10.93
C ASP A 77 -0.69 -13.26 11.68
N LEU A 78 0.56 -13.47 12.08
CA LEU A 78 0.99 -14.59 12.91
C LEU A 78 0.94 -14.21 14.40
N PRO A 79 0.85 -15.20 15.31
CA PRO A 79 0.95 -14.95 16.74
C PRO A 79 2.18 -14.11 17.08
N LEU A 80 2.00 -13.01 17.82
CA LEU A 80 3.10 -12.10 18.16
C LEU A 80 4.23 -12.80 18.92
N SER A 81 3.91 -13.85 19.69
CA SER A 81 4.90 -14.67 20.39
C SER A 81 5.83 -15.46 19.46
N TRP A 82 5.41 -15.74 18.22
CA TRP A 82 6.23 -16.42 17.22
C TRP A 82 7.16 -15.44 16.50
N LEU A 83 6.67 -14.22 16.23
CA LEU A 83 7.45 -13.17 15.59
C LEU A 83 8.40 -12.47 16.57
N PHE A 84 7.97 -12.34 17.82
CA PHE A 84 8.70 -11.68 18.91
C PHE A 84 8.64 -12.58 20.14
N PRO A 85 9.52 -13.60 20.24
CA PRO A 85 9.61 -14.41 21.44
C PRO A 85 9.96 -13.52 22.63
N MET A 86 9.09 -13.51 23.65
CA MET A 86 9.24 -12.69 24.85
C MET A 86 9.43 -13.59 26.06
N HIS A 87 10.57 -13.45 26.73
CA HIS A 87 10.85 -14.08 28.02
C HIS A 87 10.79 -13.00 29.10
N MET A 88 9.58 -12.64 29.53
CA MET A 88 9.35 -11.70 30.62
C MET A 88 8.46 -12.37 31.66
N GLU A 89 8.91 -12.40 32.92
CA GLU A 89 8.18 -12.99 34.04
C GLU A 89 7.09 -12.05 34.57
N ASP A 90 7.32 -10.73 34.55
CA ASP A 90 6.33 -9.74 34.97
C ASP A 90 5.22 -9.53 33.93
N ARG A 91 3.99 -9.49 34.43
CA ARG A 91 2.78 -9.37 33.61
C ARG A 91 2.66 -7.97 33.00
N GLU A 92 2.99 -6.92 33.74
CA GLU A 92 2.84 -5.54 33.27
C GLU A 92 3.83 -5.24 32.14
N GLU A 93 5.09 -5.60 32.33
CA GLU A 93 6.13 -5.48 31.32
C GLU A 93 5.83 -6.30 30.07
N ARG A 94 5.25 -7.50 30.22
CA ARG A 94 4.79 -8.30 29.10
C ARG A 94 3.68 -7.61 28.31
N TYR A 95 2.70 -6.98 28.97
CA TYR A 95 1.65 -6.25 28.24
C TYR A 95 2.19 -5.02 27.51
N LYS A 96 3.10 -4.26 28.14
CA LYS A 96 3.73 -3.09 27.52
C LYS A 96 4.53 -3.48 26.27
N SER A 97 5.32 -4.55 26.36
CA SER A 97 6.09 -5.07 25.21
C SER A 97 5.18 -5.62 24.10
N VAL A 98 4.12 -6.36 24.41
CA VAL A 98 3.12 -6.80 23.42
C VAL A 98 2.51 -5.61 22.68
N LYS A 99 2.12 -4.55 23.41
CA LYS A 99 1.54 -3.34 22.82
C LYS A 99 2.52 -2.64 21.89
N LEU A 100 3.80 -2.61 22.25
CA LEU A 100 4.86 -2.04 21.42
C LEU A 100 5.08 -2.85 20.14
N HIS A 101 5.22 -4.18 20.26
CA HIS A 101 5.44 -5.07 19.11
C HIS A 101 4.23 -5.10 18.16
N LYS A 102 3.01 -5.00 18.69
CA LYS A 102 1.78 -4.93 17.87
C LYS A 102 1.82 -3.77 16.88
N LYS A 103 2.38 -2.62 17.27
CA LYS A 103 2.54 -1.43 16.41
C LYS A 103 3.56 -1.60 15.29
N ARG A 104 4.44 -2.60 15.35
CA ARG A 104 5.40 -2.89 14.27
C ARG A 104 4.68 -3.65 13.15
N ILE A 105 3.97 -2.93 12.30
CA ILE A 105 3.11 -3.50 11.25
C ILE A 105 3.82 -3.67 9.91
N TRP A 106 5.02 -3.13 9.75
CA TRP A 106 5.81 -3.21 8.53
C TRP A 106 6.98 -4.17 8.71
N MET A 107 7.33 -4.85 7.63
CA MET A 107 8.40 -5.82 7.54
C MET A 107 9.25 -5.51 6.30
N LEU A 108 10.54 -5.30 6.51
CA LEU A 108 11.47 -4.98 5.44
C LEU A 108 12.11 -6.27 4.91
N ILE A 109 12.12 -6.42 3.60
CA ILE A 109 12.67 -7.57 2.90
C ILE A 109 13.62 -7.08 1.81
N GLU A 110 14.77 -7.75 1.67
CA GLU A 110 15.75 -7.44 0.63
C GLU A 110 15.23 -7.80 -0.77
N SER A 111 15.92 -7.34 -1.81
CA SER A 111 15.53 -7.54 -3.21
C SER A 111 15.36 -9.00 -3.64
N SER A 112 15.97 -9.95 -2.93
CA SER A 112 15.81 -11.39 -3.18
C SER A 112 14.40 -11.91 -2.86
N LEU A 113 13.56 -11.14 -2.17
CA LEU A 113 12.23 -11.54 -1.69
C LEU A 113 12.24 -12.81 -0.82
N GLU A 114 13.41 -13.17 -0.27
CA GLU A 114 13.54 -14.30 0.65
C GLU A 114 13.01 -13.89 2.03
N LEU A 115 12.04 -14.66 2.53
CA LEU A 115 11.38 -14.38 3.79
C LEU A 115 12.06 -15.16 4.93
N ASP A 116 12.94 -14.50 5.67
CA ASP A 116 13.47 -15.02 6.93
C ASP A 116 12.85 -14.25 8.11
N LEU A 117 11.82 -14.84 8.73
CA LEU A 117 11.12 -14.23 9.86
C LEU A 117 12.02 -13.96 11.08
N GLY A 118 13.12 -14.72 11.24
CA GLY A 118 14.05 -14.55 12.35
C GLY A 118 15.01 -13.36 12.16
N LYS A 119 15.28 -12.98 10.91
CA LYS A 119 16.14 -11.83 10.55
C LYS A 119 15.36 -10.62 10.03
N ALA A 120 14.05 -10.78 9.82
CA ALA A 120 13.19 -9.74 9.29
C ALA A 120 13.20 -8.50 10.20
N ARG A 121 13.44 -7.34 9.60
CA ARG A 121 13.40 -6.06 10.32
C ARG A 121 11.97 -5.55 10.34
N PHE A 122 11.38 -5.47 11.54
CA PHE A 122 10.02 -4.98 11.74
C PHE A 122 9.99 -3.53 12.20
N MET A 123 9.10 -2.73 11.61
CA MET A 123 8.99 -1.29 11.84
C MET A 123 7.54 -0.87 12.07
N ASN A 124 7.35 0.22 12.80
CA ASN A 124 6.05 0.89 12.91
C ASN A 124 5.95 2.01 11.85
N ASP A 125 4.75 2.59 11.70
CA ASP A 125 4.49 3.60 10.66
C ASP A 125 5.42 4.81 10.77
N ARG A 126 5.59 5.35 11.97
CA ARG A 126 6.46 6.50 12.21
C ARG A 126 7.92 6.22 11.82
N ALA A 127 8.47 5.10 12.28
CA ALA A 127 9.86 4.75 11.98
C ALA A 127 10.06 4.51 10.47
N LEU A 128 9.05 3.99 9.79
CA LEU A 128 9.09 3.81 8.35
C LEU A 128 9.04 5.16 7.62
N ALA A 129 8.14 6.06 8.03
CA ALA A 129 8.05 7.42 7.49
C ALA A 129 9.38 8.18 7.66
N ASP A 130 9.95 8.16 8.87
CA ASP A 130 11.25 8.78 9.16
C ASP A 130 12.38 8.22 8.25
N GLU A 131 12.38 6.90 8.01
CA GLU A 131 13.39 6.26 7.16
C GLU A 131 13.22 6.66 5.68
N VAL A 132 11.99 6.71 5.17
CA VAL A 132 11.70 7.14 3.79
C VAL A 132 12.04 8.63 3.59
N ILE A 133 11.71 9.49 4.55
CA ILE A 133 12.09 10.90 4.55
C ILE A 133 13.61 11.05 4.54
N SER A 134 14.34 10.29 5.38
CA SER A 134 15.80 10.38 5.43
C SER A 134 16.48 10.02 4.10
N LEU A 135 15.90 9.09 3.34
CA LEU A 135 16.41 8.67 2.04
C LEU A 135 16.10 9.69 0.93
N THR A 136 14.93 10.33 0.99
CA THR A 136 14.46 11.31 0.01
C THR A 136 14.94 12.75 0.27
N ALA A 137 15.29 13.09 1.51
CA ALA A 137 15.82 14.39 1.91
C ALA A 137 17.16 14.74 1.23
N THR A 138 17.84 13.75 0.65
CA THR A 138 19.02 13.97 -0.20
C THR A 138 18.65 14.61 -1.55
N GLU A 139 17.39 14.51 -2.00
CA GLU A 139 16.94 15.02 -3.31
C GLU A 139 15.92 16.18 -3.20
N ASN A 140 15.13 16.30 -2.12
CA ASN A 140 14.06 17.31 -2.03
C ASN A 140 13.93 17.96 -0.64
N GLN A 141 14.75 18.99 -0.37
CA GLN A 141 14.74 19.74 0.90
C GLN A 141 13.48 20.59 1.16
N SER A 142 12.61 20.80 0.17
CA SER A 142 11.54 21.82 0.25
C SER A 142 10.13 21.30 0.53
N LEU A 143 9.88 19.98 0.51
CA LEU A 143 8.53 19.42 0.69
C LEU A 143 8.23 18.93 2.12
N VAL A 144 9.23 18.87 2.99
CA VAL A 144 9.13 18.25 4.33
C VAL A 144 8.89 19.29 5.45
N ALA A 145 9.02 20.59 5.16
CA ALA A 145 8.87 21.64 6.16
C ALA A 145 7.40 22.07 6.31
N GLY A 146 6.60 21.34 7.10
CA GLY A 146 5.30 21.90 7.51
C GLY A 146 4.27 21.02 8.18
N GLY A 147 4.54 19.73 8.45
CA GLY A 147 3.55 18.88 9.11
C GLY A 147 4.21 17.79 9.94
N ASP A 148 3.68 17.57 11.15
CA ASP A 148 4.01 16.46 12.03
C ASP A 148 3.51 15.16 11.38
N GLN A 149 4.15 14.71 10.30
CA GLN A 149 3.80 13.47 9.61
C GLN A 149 4.18 12.31 10.51
N THR A 150 3.17 11.70 11.11
CA THR A 150 3.32 10.61 12.08
C THR A 150 3.23 9.24 11.43
N ASP A 151 2.60 9.14 10.26
CA ASP A 151 2.27 7.88 9.58
C ASP A 151 2.81 7.83 8.14
N PHE A 152 3.19 6.64 7.69
CA PHE A 152 3.75 6.40 6.35
C PHE A 152 2.73 6.61 5.22
N CYS A 153 1.47 6.24 5.46
CA CYS A 153 0.37 6.52 4.54
C CYS A 153 -0.50 7.61 5.16
N THR A 154 -0.62 8.74 4.49
CA THR A 154 -1.50 9.84 4.92
C THR A 154 -2.65 10.01 3.94
N PHE A 155 -3.76 10.58 4.39
CA PHE A 155 -4.85 10.94 3.51
C PHE A 155 -5.23 12.41 3.70
N SER A 156 -5.68 13.04 2.62
CA SER A 156 -6.31 14.36 2.65
C SER A 156 -7.72 14.29 2.10
N LEU A 157 -8.61 15.10 2.66
CA LEU A 157 -9.99 15.21 2.19
C LEU A 157 -10.06 16.31 1.12
N GLN A 158 -10.45 15.93 -0.10
CA GLN A 158 -10.67 16.84 -1.19
C GLN A 158 -12.18 17.03 -1.43
N PRO A 159 -12.74 18.23 -1.15
CA PRO A 159 -14.13 18.51 -1.45
C PRO A 159 -14.30 18.80 -2.95
N HIS A 160 -15.31 18.17 -3.56
CA HIS A 160 -15.72 18.39 -4.94
C HIS A 160 -17.07 19.10 -4.95
N ASN A 161 -17.04 20.37 -5.36
CA ASN A 161 -18.23 21.21 -5.47
C ASN A 161 -18.41 21.60 -6.94
N THR A 162 -19.40 21.00 -7.59
CA THR A 162 -19.76 21.34 -8.98
C THR A 162 -20.94 22.31 -8.95
N ILE A 163 -20.76 23.50 -9.53
CA ILE A 163 -21.85 24.49 -9.66
C ILE A 163 -22.57 24.29 -10.99
N ASN A 164 -23.91 24.18 -10.96
CA ASN A 164 -24.71 24.17 -12.18
C ASN A 164 -24.76 25.57 -12.78
N ARG A 165 -24.22 25.73 -14.00
CA ARG A 165 -24.14 27.04 -14.68
C ARG A 165 -25.50 27.64 -15.03
N LEU A 166 -26.56 26.83 -15.16
CA LEU A 166 -27.91 27.31 -15.47
C LEU A 166 -28.63 27.83 -14.23
N THR A 167 -28.43 27.19 -13.07
CA THR A 167 -29.14 27.56 -11.83
C THR A 167 -28.28 28.38 -10.88
N GLY A 168 -26.97 28.45 -11.09
CA GLY A 168 -26.01 29.12 -10.21
C GLY A 168 -25.84 28.43 -8.85
N THR A 169 -26.32 27.20 -8.68
CA THR A 169 -26.37 26.50 -7.39
C THR A 169 -25.68 25.13 -7.44
N THR A 170 -25.21 24.67 -6.29
CA THR A 170 -24.92 23.25 -6.04
C THR A 170 -26.24 22.54 -5.74
N GLY A 171 -26.46 21.37 -6.32
CA GLY A 171 -27.78 20.76 -6.45
C GLY A 171 -27.84 19.31 -5.99
N LYS A 172 -28.70 18.52 -6.66
CA LYS A 172 -28.79 17.04 -6.53
C LYS A 172 -28.19 16.38 -7.78
N GLY A 173 -27.86 15.09 -7.70
CA GLY A 173 -27.25 14.36 -8.81
C GLY A 173 -25.80 14.81 -9.04
N ASP A 174 -25.43 15.09 -10.29
CA ASP A 174 -24.05 15.44 -10.70
C ASP A 174 -23.51 16.75 -10.09
N PHE A 175 -24.41 17.58 -9.54
CA PHE A 175 -24.08 18.84 -8.85
C PHE A 175 -24.12 18.72 -7.32
N ALA A 176 -24.34 17.51 -6.78
CA ALA A 176 -24.31 17.27 -5.35
C ALA A 176 -22.86 17.35 -4.84
N PRO A 177 -22.58 18.16 -3.82
CA PRO A 177 -21.25 18.24 -3.24
C PRO A 177 -20.90 16.90 -2.58
N TYR A 178 -19.69 16.44 -2.81
CA TYR A 178 -19.14 15.25 -2.15
C TYR A 178 -17.67 15.48 -1.79
N THR A 179 -17.14 14.62 -0.93
CA THR A 179 -15.73 14.66 -0.53
C THR A 179 -15.10 13.33 -0.86
N MET A 180 -13.87 13.38 -1.38
CA MET A 180 -13.08 12.18 -1.67
C MET A 180 -11.80 12.19 -0.85
N GLU A 181 -11.36 11.00 -0.43
CA GLU A 181 -10.07 10.80 0.21
C GLU A 181 -8.98 10.67 -0.85
N GLY A 182 -7.92 11.46 -0.72
CA GLY A 182 -6.69 11.32 -1.49
C GLY A 182 -5.60 10.70 -0.62
N TYR A 183 -5.10 9.52 -0.98
CA TYR A 183 -4.06 8.79 -0.28
C TYR A 183 -2.67 9.16 -0.82
N TYR A 184 -1.75 9.52 0.08
CA TYR A 184 -0.35 9.83 -0.20
C TYR A 184 0.55 8.82 0.51
N TYR A 185 1.58 8.37 -0.20
CA TYR A 185 2.56 7.37 0.22
C TYR A 185 3.98 7.90 -0.03
#